data_AF-A0A7V3SNS9-F1
#
_entry.id   AF-A0A7V3SNS9-F1
#
_cell.length_a   1.000
_cell.length_b   1.000
_cell.length_c   1.000
_cell.angle_alpha   90.00
_cell.angle_beta   90.00
_cell.angle_gamma   90.00
#
_symmetry.space_group_name_H-M   'P 1'
#
loop_
_entity.id
_entity.type
_entity.pdbx_description
1 polymer ?
#
loop_
_entity_poly.entity_id
_entity_poly.type
_entity_poly.pdbx_seq_one_letter_code
_entity_poly.pdbx_strand_id
1 'polypeptide(L)'
;MFAFAPLIISLATPGIVTTSVQPLQEVVLVDVAGARVQVSDALGRVYADVPAQPEVRFRAGGACGWHEIRVVDAQGKTLSTTRFRLKAQTSIEHPSGEFSKLLRLCEMSFLSRKGDKTLILWRDRIYSLFVSWLRDHTHVLKAARYFEPHVKDGTDLFRESQREDGMIWDFAIVGEHSEHFWESLYTPMRFFWRTPHDGVCFVRMPVENDVEYLFVESLYYAWQATGDDEWMKASLDAAIRAMEYSVTDPLRYSRKYSLLKRAYTIDTWDFVSTFDTIDGIGLCISPDTRFGGMFGDNTGYAMACERLAEMLERAGRREEAQRFRQRGTDIRERLNRIAWKGTHFQHHVSEEPTFQRDFGVNETEQVSLSNAYSLNRNISHEQSVAIIRTYQRLRDTLPPGSPGEWYMIYPPFARGWERHSPLWEY
;
A
#
# COMPACT_ATOMS: atom_id res chain seq x y z
N MET A 1 -7.12 26.28 6.75
CA MET A 1 -6.07 25.79 7.67
C MET A 1 -6.62 25.95 9.06
N PHE A 2 -7.00 24.85 9.73
CA PHE A 2 -7.52 24.93 11.10
C PHE A 2 -6.38 25.35 12.03
N ALA A 3 -6.39 26.61 12.49
CA ALA A 3 -5.45 27.07 13.49
C ALA A 3 -6.03 26.70 14.87
N PHE A 4 -5.41 25.73 15.54
CA PHE A 4 -5.71 25.49 16.95
C PHE A 4 -5.35 26.72 17.76
N ALA A 5 -6.21 27.09 18.72
CA ALA A 5 -5.84 28.11 19.69
C ALA A 5 -4.58 27.67 20.46
N PRO A 6 -3.63 28.58 20.75
CA PRO A 6 -2.45 28.23 21.53
C PRO A 6 -2.84 27.67 22.90
N LEU A 7 -2.16 26.62 23.35
CA LEU A 7 -2.29 26.12 24.71
C LEU A 7 -1.32 26.86 25.62
N ILE A 8 -1.85 27.51 26.66
CA ILE A 8 -1.03 28.18 27.68
C ILE A 8 -0.76 27.19 28.82
N ILE A 9 0.51 27.03 29.20
CA ILE A 9 0.96 26.21 30.33
C ILE A 9 1.74 27.11 31.28
N SER A 10 1.25 27.27 32.51
CA SER A 10 2.02 27.91 33.58
C SER A 10 2.98 26.91 34.21
N LEU A 11 4.24 27.29 34.35
CA LEU A 11 5.27 26.49 35.02
C LEU A 11 5.40 26.81 36.51
N ALA A 12 4.54 27.66 37.07
CA ALA A 12 4.48 27.96 38.50
C ALA A 12 4.08 26.72 39.34
N THR A 13 3.32 25.80 38.75
CA THR A 13 2.92 24.53 39.37
C THR A 13 3.42 23.36 38.53
N PRO A 14 4.66 22.88 38.75
CA PRO A 14 5.21 21.75 38.01
C PRO A 14 4.33 20.50 38.14
N GLY A 15 4.21 19.71 37.09
CA GLY A 15 3.39 18.51 37.12
C GLY A 15 2.84 18.07 35.77
N ILE A 16 1.66 17.47 35.78
CA ILE A 16 1.00 16.94 34.58
C ILE A 16 -0.06 17.93 34.09
N VAL A 17 0.07 18.37 32.85
CA VAL A 17 -0.97 19.09 32.11
C VAL A 17 -2.01 18.08 31.66
N THR A 18 -3.26 18.27 32.10
CA THR A 18 -4.37 17.34 31.84
C THR A 18 -4.96 17.47 30.43
N THR A 19 -4.85 18.65 29.84
CA THR A 19 -5.28 18.90 28.45
C THR A 19 -4.27 18.32 27.47
N SER A 20 -4.74 17.50 26.53
CA SER A 20 -3.89 17.00 25.45
C SER A 20 -3.57 18.07 24.42
N VAL A 21 -2.32 18.07 23.94
CA VAL A 21 -1.83 18.95 22.88
C VAL A 21 -1.96 18.25 21.53
N GLN A 22 -2.40 18.99 20.51
CA GLN A 22 -2.48 18.49 19.12
C GLN A 22 -1.14 18.68 18.40
N PRO A 23 -0.81 17.84 17.39
CA PRO A 23 0.35 18.05 16.54
C PRO A 23 0.36 19.45 15.93
N LEU A 24 1.52 20.11 15.94
CA LEU A 24 1.75 21.47 15.43
C LEU A 24 0.99 22.59 16.17
N GLN A 25 0.23 22.26 17.22
CA GLN A 25 -0.39 23.26 18.08
C GLN A 25 0.70 24.11 18.75
N GLU A 26 0.49 25.42 18.77
CA GLU A 26 1.35 26.32 19.51
C GLU A 26 1.15 26.14 21.01
N VAL A 27 2.24 26.03 21.75
CA VAL A 27 2.27 25.96 23.21
C VAL A 27 3.03 27.18 23.72
N VAL A 28 2.41 27.87 24.66
CA VAL A 28 2.93 29.08 25.30
C VAL A 28 3.21 28.75 26.76
N LEU A 29 4.48 28.82 27.16
CA LEU A 29 4.90 28.63 28.53
C LEU A 29 5.00 29.99 29.21
N VAL A 30 4.41 30.10 30.39
CA VAL A 30 4.48 31.29 31.26
C VAL A 30 5.05 30.91 32.62
N ASP A 31 5.45 31.91 33.40
CA ASP A 31 6.06 31.74 34.73
C ASP A 31 7.34 30.88 34.70
N VAL A 32 8.15 31.04 33.64
CA VAL A 32 9.39 30.29 33.45
C VAL A 32 10.48 30.81 34.39
N ALA A 33 10.74 30.08 35.48
CA ALA A 33 11.81 30.39 36.44
C ALA A 33 13.04 29.50 36.22
N GLY A 34 13.95 29.93 35.32
CA GLY A 34 15.21 29.24 35.04
C GLY A 34 16.04 29.94 33.97
N ALA A 35 17.08 29.26 33.47
CA ALA A 35 17.95 29.80 32.42
C ALA A 35 17.52 29.34 31.02
N ARG A 36 17.07 28.09 30.89
CA ARG A 36 16.63 27.49 29.62
C ARG A 36 15.43 26.57 29.80
N VAL A 37 14.72 26.36 28.71
CA VAL A 37 13.64 25.38 28.60
C VAL A 37 14.01 24.35 27.52
N GLN A 38 13.95 23.08 27.89
CA GLN A 38 14.10 21.95 26.98
C GLN A 38 12.78 21.20 26.88
N VAL A 39 12.37 20.88 25.64
CA VAL A 39 11.17 20.08 25.36
C VAL A 39 11.56 18.83 24.59
N SER A 40 11.20 17.67 25.12
CA SER A 40 11.43 16.37 24.50
C SER A 40 10.13 15.64 24.20
N ASP A 41 10.13 14.88 23.10
CA ASP A 41 8.99 14.04 22.70
C ASP A 41 8.89 12.75 23.52
N ALA A 42 7.90 11.91 23.20
CA ALA A 42 7.68 10.65 23.91
C ALA A 42 8.80 9.61 23.76
N LEU A 43 9.73 9.82 22.81
CA LEU A 43 10.93 9.00 22.64
C LEU A 43 12.17 9.64 23.28
N GLY A 44 12.00 10.76 24.00
CA GLY A 44 13.09 11.48 24.65
C GLY A 44 13.92 12.37 23.71
N ARG A 45 13.48 12.59 22.47
CA ARG A 45 14.18 13.43 21.50
C ARG A 45 13.88 14.89 21.78
N VAL A 46 14.90 15.69 22.09
CA VAL A 46 14.75 17.13 22.32
C VAL A 46 14.48 17.82 20.98
N TYR A 47 13.35 18.54 20.89
CA TYR A 47 12.95 19.25 19.67
C TYR A 47 12.76 20.76 19.87
N ALA A 48 12.84 21.24 21.12
CA ALA A 48 12.98 22.66 21.43
C ALA A 48 13.97 22.82 22.59
N ASP A 49 14.96 23.69 22.43
CA ASP A 49 15.92 24.06 23.48
C ASP A 49 16.20 25.56 23.36
N VAL A 50 15.52 26.34 24.21
CA VAL A 50 15.45 27.80 24.08
C VAL A 50 15.76 28.49 25.41
N PRO A 51 16.31 29.73 25.38
CA PRO A 51 16.48 30.52 26.59
C PRO A 51 15.15 30.77 27.30
N ALA A 52 15.17 30.79 28.63
CA ALA A 52 14.00 31.18 29.41
C ALA A 52 13.68 32.67 29.17
N GLN A 53 12.41 32.95 28.93
CA GLN A 53 11.85 34.29 28.78
C GLN A 53 10.53 34.35 29.58
N PRO A 54 9.97 35.54 29.87
CA PRO A 54 8.67 35.66 30.53
C PRO A 54 7.58 34.84 29.83
N GLU A 55 7.68 34.74 28.51
CA GLU A 55 6.85 33.91 27.67
C GLU A 55 7.74 33.13 26.69
N VAL A 56 7.59 31.80 26.66
CA VAL A 56 8.31 30.93 25.73
C VAL A 56 7.31 30.22 24.83
N ARG A 57 7.45 30.39 23.51
CA ARG A 57 6.58 29.75 22.52
C ARG A 57 7.30 28.63 21.80
N PHE A 58 6.62 27.52 21.57
CA PHE A 58 7.08 26.46 20.67
C PHE A 58 5.88 25.78 20.00
N ARG A 59 6.13 25.10 18.88
CA ARG A 59 5.13 24.21 18.26
C ARG A 59 5.36 22.79 18.73
N ALA A 60 4.31 22.14 19.21
CA ALA A 60 4.40 20.76 19.64
C ALA A 60 4.63 19.84 18.43
N GLY A 61 5.63 18.97 18.50
CA GLY A 61 6.00 18.06 17.42
C GLY A 61 6.85 16.91 17.97
N GLY A 62 7.11 15.89 17.14
CA GLY A 62 7.76 14.64 17.56
C GLY A 62 6.76 13.50 17.79
N ALA A 63 7.24 12.42 18.42
CA ALA A 63 6.45 11.20 18.64
C ALA A 63 5.26 11.42 19.60
N CYS A 64 4.08 10.91 19.25
CA CYS A 64 2.88 10.96 20.11
C CYS A 64 3.12 10.30 21.48
N GLY A 65 2.51 10.85 22.53
CA GLY A 65 2.63 10.33 23.89
C GLY A 65 2.92 11.43 24.91
N TRP A 66 3.62 11.07 25.99
CA TRP A 66 3.99 12.02 27.05
C TRP A 66 5.25 12.77 26.67
N HIS A 67 5.13 14.08 26.52
CA HIS A 67 6.24 15.00 26.30
C HIS A 67 6.67 15.58 27.64
N GLU A 68 7.94 15.95 27.71
CA GLU A 68 8.53 16.52 28.91
C GLU A 68 9.08 17.91 28.61
N ILE A 69 8.72 18.86 29.47
CA ILE A 69 9.26 20.22 29.52
C ILE A 69 10.15 20.27 30.76
N ARG A 70 11.44 20.49 30.57
CA ARG A 70 12.40 20.71 31.66
C ARG A 70 12.84 22.15 31.67
N VAL A 71 12.73 22.80 32.81
CA VAL A 71 13.38 24.07 33.08
C VAL A 71 14.72 23.77 33.74
N VAL A 72 15.81 24.30 33.19
CA VAL A 72 17.17 24.07 33.69
C VAL A 72 17.84 25.37 34.08
N ASP A 73 18.79 25.30 35.03
CA ASP A 73 19.65 26.42 35.40
C ASP A 73 20.81 26.63 34.40
N ALA A 74 21.67 27.62 34.67
CA ALA A 74 22.80 27.97 33.81
C ALA A 74 23.86 26.86 33.73
N GLN A 75 23.86 25.91 34.68
CA GLN A 75 24.75 24.77 34.75
C GLN A 75 24.11 23.50 34.15
N GLY A 76 22.87 23.58 33.64
CA GLY A 76 22.14 22.48 33.03
C GLY A 76 21.43 21.56 34.03
N LYS A 77 21.36 21.92 35.32
CA LYS A 77 20.61 21.15 36.31
C LYS A 77 19.11 21.42 36.16
N THR A 78 18.31 20.36 36.15
CA THR A 78 16.85 20.47 36.12
C THR A 78 16.31 21.11 37.40
N LEU A 79 15.62 22.24 37.24
CA LEU A 79 14.94 22.99 38.29
C LEU A 79 13.49 22.51 38.46
N SER A 80 12.81 22.27 37.34
CA SER A 80 11.43 21.78 37.35
C SER A 80 11.15 20.94 36.11
N THR A 81 10.08 20.14 36.21
CA THR A 81 9.63 19.27 35.12
C THR A 81 8.11 19.32 35.04
N THR A 82 7.61 19.59 33.84
CA THR A 82 6.19 19.57 33.51
C THR A 82 5.99 18.63 32.32
N ARG A 83 4.92 17.85 32.34
CA ARG A 83 4.59 16.92 31.26
C ARG A 83 3.25 17.25 30.65
N PHE A 84 3.14 17.09 29.34
CA PHE A 84 1.86 17.17 28.63
C PHE A 84 1.75 15.98 27.68
N ARG A 85 0.52 15.60 27.32
CA ARG A 85 0.31 14.52 26.37
C ARG A 85 0.07 15.08 24.97
N LEU A 86 0.94 14.77 24.01
CA LEU A 86 0.65 14.99 22.60
C LEU A 86 -0.19 13.83 22.07
N LYS A 87 -1.33 14.13 21.47
CA LYS A 87 -2.23 13.14 20.87
C LYS A 87 -2.51 13.54 19.43
N ALA A 88 -2.03 12.77 18.46
CA ALA A 88 -2.49 12.91 17.09
C ALA A 88 -3.85 12.23 16.92
N GLN A 89 -4.79 12.92 16.28
CA GLN A 89 -6.05 12.34 15.82
C GLN A 89 -6.32 12.86 14.41
N THR A 90 -6.62 11.94 13.50
CA THR A 90 -7.13 12.30 12.17
C THR A 90 -8.65 12.36 12.23
N SER A 91 -9.23 13.42 11.69
CA SER A 91 -10.67 13.53 11.44
C SER A 91 -10.90 14.03 10.02
N ILE A 92 -12.09 13.73 9.48
CA ILE A 92 -12.55 14.31 8.22
C ILE A 92 -13.87 15.01 8.49
N GLU A 93 -13.92 16.30 8.17
CA GLU A 93 -15.06 17.16 8.42
C GLU A 93 -15.49 17.84 7.12
N HIS A 94 -16.75 17.70 6.75
CA HIS A 94 -17.41 18.43 5.70
C HIS A 94 -18.45 19.38 6.29
N PRO A 95 -18.54 20.66 5.85
CA PRO A 95 -19.46 21.64 6.42
C PRO A 95 -20.93 21.21 6.44
N SER A 96 -21.40 20.47 5.42
CA SER A 96 -22.77 19.93 5.39
C SER A 96 -22.95 18.62 6.17
N GLY A 97 -21.85 18.00 6.62
CA GLY A 97 -21.84 16.68 7.26
C GLY A 97 -22.08 15.48 6.34
N GLU A 98 -22.48 15.68 5.08
CA GLU A 98 -22.77 14.60 4.13
C GLU A 98 -21.56 13.71 3.86
N PHE A 99 -20.46 14.29 3.37
CA PHE A 99 -19.22 13.54 3.14
C PHE A 99 -18.59 13.04 4.44
N SER A 100 -18.80 13.72 5.58
CA SER A 100 -18.34 13.21 6.88
C SER A 100 -18.98 11.85 7.19
N LYS A 101 -20.28 11.69 6.92
CA LYS A 101 -20.99 10.41 7.15
C LYS A 101 -20.50 9.33 6.20
N LEU A 102 -20.37 9.63 4.89
CA LEU A 102 -19.88 8.69 3.90
C LEU A 102 -18.46 8.20 4.26
N LEU A 103 -17.55 9.13 4.55
CA LEU A 103 -16.17 8.79 4.89
C LEU A 103 -16.07 8.06 6.23
N ARG A 104 -16.95 8.36 7.18
CA ARG A 104 -17.06 7.56 8.42
C ARG A 104 -17.52 6.13 8.13
N LEU A 105 -18.43 5.91 7.18
CA LEU A 105 -18.81 4.55 6.77
C LEU A 105 -17.62 3.81 6.15
N CYS A 106 -16.84 4.48 5.28
CA CYS A 106 -15.61 3.92 4.73
C CYS A 106 -14.56 3.62 5.83
N GLU A 107 -14.39 4.50 6.80
CA GLU A 107 -13.51 4.27 7.95
C GLU A 107 -13.97 3.03 8.74
N MET A 108 -15.27 2.93 9.02
CA MET A 108 -15.83 1.79 9.75
C MET A 108 -15.70 0.46 8.99
N SER A 109 -15.64 0.45 7.66
CA SER A 109 -15.54 -0.80 6.89
C SER A 109 -14.21 -1.52 7.13
N PHE A 110 -13.11 -0.80 7.33
CA PHE A 110 -11.80 -1.40 7.65
C PHE A 110 -11.43 -1.37 9.14
N LEU A 111 -12.06 -0.53 9.97
CA LEU A 111 -11.83 -0.51 11.43
C LEU A 111 -12.70 -1.50 12.22
N SER A 112 -13.87 -1.89 11.71
CA SER A 112 -14.80 -2.71 12.50
C SER A 112 -14.29 -4.15 12.66
N ARG A 113 -14.61 -4.78 13.78
CA ARG A 113 -14.36 -6.23 14.06
C ARG A 113 -15.07 -7.19 13.10
N LYS A 114 -15.99 -6.69 12.27
CA LYS A 114 -16.61 -7.40 11.15
C LYS A 114 -15.89 -7.17 9.81
N GLY A 115 -14.94 -6.23 9.76
CA GLY A 115 -13.99 -6.11 8.66
C GLY A 115 -12.95 -7.21 8.78
N ASP A 116 -12.29 -7.54 7.68
CA ASP A 116 -11.39 -8.69 7.49
C ASP A 116 -10.07 -8.62 8.30
N LYS A 117 -10.05 -7.87 9.40
CA LYS A 117 -8.89 -7.72 10.29
C LYS A 117 -8.51 -9.10 10.82
N THR A 118 -7.38 -9.58 10.35
CA THR A 118 -6.89 -10.93 10.62
C THR A 118 -5.77 -10.85 11.64
N LEU A 119 -5.87 -11.64 12.71
CA LEU A 119 -4.80 -11.81 13.69
C LEU A 119 -4.10 -13.13 13.43
N ILE A 120 -2.79 -13.08 13.19
CA ILE A 120 -1.97 -14.28 12.95
C ILE A 120 -0.94 -14.40 14.08
N LEU A 121 -0.95 -15.52 14.80
CA LEU A 121 0.10 -15.88 15.73
C LEU A 121 1.14 -16.70 14.99
N TRP A 122 2.37 -16.18 14.89
CA TRP A 122 3.48 -16.87 14.24
C TRP A 122 4.79 -16.50 14.90
N ARG A 123 5.64 -17.50 15.23
CA ARG A 123 6.94 -17.29 15.92
C ARG A 123 6.81 -16.43 17.19
N ASP A 124 5.83 -16.77 18.03
CA ASP A 124 5.51 -16.08 19.29
C ASP A 124 5.17 -14.58 19.15
N ARG A 125 4.89 -14.09 17.93
CA ARG A 125 4.43 -12.72 17.66
C ARG A 125 3.01 -12.74 17.09
N ILE A 126 2.18 -11.81 17.55
CA ILE A 126 0.86 -11.55 16.97
C ILE A 126 1.03 -10.48 15.89
N TYR A 127 0.61 -10.79 14.67
CA TYR A 127 0.54 -9.88 13.55
C TYR A 127 -0.91 -9.43 13.36
N SER A 128 -1.13 -8.12 13.33
CA SER A 128 -2.43 -7.51 13.05
C SER A 128 -2.52 -7.07 11.59
N LEU A 129 -3.19 -7.85 10.75
CA LEU A 129 -3.39 -7.55 9.34
C LEU A 129 -4.75 -6.87 9.14
N PHE A 130 -4.84 -5.87 8.26
CA PHE A 130 -6.12 -5.30 7.84
C PHE A 130 -6.98 -6.30 7.06
N VAL A 131 -6.32 -7.10 6.21
CA VAL A 131 -6.86 -8.23 5.45
C VAL A 131 -5.75 -9.27 5.33
N SER A 132 -6.07 -10.56 5.31
CA SER A 132 -5.09 -11.66 5.18
C SER A 132 -4.37 -11.69 3.83
N TRP A 133 -4.97 -11.09 2.80
CA TRP A 133 -4.40 -10.90 1.47
C TRP A 133 -3.56 -9.63 1.40
N LEU A 134 -2.32 -9.74 0.94
CA LEU A 134 -1.36 -8.64 0.85
C LEU A 134 -1.86 -7.52 -0.08
N ARG A 135 -2.50 -7.86 -1.20
CA ARG A 135 -3.09 -6.86 -2.10
C ARG A 135 -4.09 -5.99 -1.36
N ASP A 136 -5.10 -6.63 -0.80
CA ASP A 136 -6.19 -5.99 -0.07
C ASP A 136 -5.65 -5.23 1.15
N HIS A 137 -4.72 -5.83 1.90
CA HIS A 137 -4.00 -5.19 2.99
C HIS A 137 -3.33 -3.90 2.54
N THR A 138 -2.61 -3.93 1.42
CA THR A 138 -1.89 -2.77 0.86
C THR A 138 -2.86 -1.67 0.44
N HIS A 139 -3.98 -2.03 -0.17
CA HIS A 139 -5.02 -1.07 -0.57
C HIS A 139 -5.72 -0.44 0.64
N VAL A 140 -6.08 -1.25 1.64
CA VAL A 140 -6.65 -0.75 2.90
C VAL A 140 -5.65 0.14 3.64
N LEU A 141 -4.36 -0.21 3.66
CA LEU A 141 -3.30 0.57 4.30
C LEU A 141 -3.23 2.01 3.77
N LYS A 142 -3.55 2.26 2.49
CA LYS A 142 -3.56 3.62 1.91
C LYS A 142 -4.49 4.57 2.69
N ALA A 143 -5.60 4.05 3.22
CA ALA A 143 -6.53 4.77 4.08
C ALA A 143 -6.21 4.56 5.57
N ALA A 144 -6.01 3.32 5.99
CA ALA A 144 -5.82 2.95 7.40
C ALA A 144 -4.59 3.62 8.03
N ARG A 145 -3.56 3.97 7.24
CA ARG A 145 -2.36 4.68 7.74
C ARG A 145 -2.62 6.01 8.44
N TYR A 146 -3.79 6.60 8.25
CA TYR A 146 -4.18 7.84 8.92
C TYR A 146 -4.91 7.60 10.26
N PHE A 147 -5.35 6.37 10.54
CA PHE A 147 -6.25 6.04 11.65
C PHE A 147 -5.75 4.90 12.54
N GLU A 148 -5.00 3.95 11.98
CA GLU A 148 -4.54 2.75 12.66
C GLU A 148 -3.07 2.89 13.12
N PRO A 149 -2.74 2.47 14.36
CA PRO A 149 -1.38 2.51 14.86
C PRO A 149 -0.51 1.34 14.35
N HIS A 150 -1.12 0.19 14.02
CA HIS A 150 -0.42 -1.04 13.65
C HIS A 150 -0.32 -1.20 12.12
N VAL A 151 0.41 -0.29 11.47
CA VAL A 151 0.52 -0.26 9.99
C VAL A 151 1.68 -1.10 9.44
N LYS A 152 2.53 -1.64 10.31
CA LYS A 152 3.73 -2.41 9.92
C LYS A 152 3.50 -3.92 9.89
N ASP A 153 2.59 -4.43 10.71
CA ASP A 153 2.50 -5.86 11.02
C ASP A 153 2.21 -6.71 9.78
N GLY A 154 1.35 -6.27 8.85
CA GLY A 154 1.14 -7.01 7.60
C GLY A 154 2.41 -7.08 6.76
N THR A 155 3.07 -5.95 6.53
CA THR A 155 4.36 -5.90 5.83
C THR A 155 5.41 -6.78 6.50
N ASP A 156 5.50 -6.76 7.83
CA ASP A 156 6.44 -7.59 8.59
C ASP A 156 6.18 -9.08 8.39
N LEU A 157 4.91 -9.52 8.44
CA LEU A 157 4.57 -10.92 8.24
C LEU A 157 5.06 -11.43 6.88
N PHE A 158 4.77 -10.69 5.81
CA PHE A 158 5.17 -11.07 4.45
C PHE A 158 6.68 -10.93 4.20
N ARG A 159 7.34 -9.96 4.85
CA ARG A 159 8.79 -9.80 4.84
C ARG A 159 9.49 -10.99 5.52
N GLU A 160 9.01 -11.40 6.68
CA GLU A 160 9.64 -12.43 7.51
C GLU A 160 9.39 -13.86 7.00
N SER A 161 8.33 -14.03 6.21
CA SER A 161 7.99 -15.28 5.51
C SER A 161 8.50 -15.34 4.08
N GLN A 162 9.12 -14.26 3.55
CA GLN A 162 9.64 -14.18 2.18
C GLN A 162 10.52 -15.39 1.85
N ARG A 163 10.31 -15.97 0.66
CA ARG A 163 11.10 -17.10 0.17
C ARG A 163 12.53 -16.67 -0.18
N GLU A 164 13.46 -17.61 -0.11
CA GLU A 164 14.89 -17.39 -0.37
C GLU A 164 15.20 -16.74 -1.73
N ASP A 165 14.38 -17.01 -2.75
CA ASP A 165 14.53 -16.49 -4.11
C ASP A 165 13.85 -15.13 -4.33
N GLY A 166 13.27 -14.55 -3.27
CA GLY A 166 12.63 -13.24 -3.27
C GLY A 166 11.11 -13.26 -3.42
N MET A 167 10.49 -14.41 -3.71
CA MET A 167 9.03 -14.51 -3.83
C MET A 167 8.32 -14.06 -2.54
N ILE A 168 7.30 -13.21 -2.70
CA ILE A 168 6.38 -12.83 -1.63
C ILE A 168 5.10 -13.67 -1.73
N TRP A 169 4.54 -14.04 -0.59
CA TRP A 169 3.25 -14.73 -0.50
C TRP A 169 2.09 -13.74 -0.71
N ASP A 170 1.01 -14.19 -1.36
CA ASP A 170 -0.19 -13.38 -1.56
C ASP A 170 -0.99 -13.24 -0.27
N PHE A 171 -1.13 -14.33 0.47
CA PHE A 171 -1.95 -14.33 1.66
C PHE A 171 -1.50 -15.37 2.68
N ALA A 172 -1.94 -15.17 3.92
CA ALA A 172 -1.71 -16.07 5.03
C ALA A 172 -3.01 -16.41 5.75
N ILE A 173 -3.28 -17.70 5.97
CA ILE A 173 -4.49 -18.21 6.64
C ILE A 173 -4.12 -19.11 7.82
N VAL A 174 -5.05 -19.23 8.78
CA VAL A 174 -4.93 -20.10 9.95
C VAL A 174 -6.24 -20.83 10.18
N GLY A 175 -6.22 -22.17 10.17
CA GLY A 175 -7.33 -23.01 10.61
C GLY A 175 -8.52 -23.05 9.65
N GLU A 176 -8.32 -22.80 8.36
CA GLU A 176 -9.40 -22.84 7.38
C GLU A 176 -9.58 -24.22 6.75
N HIS A 177 -10.83 -24.64 6.54
CA HIS A 177 -11.15 -25.86 5.77
C HIS A 177 -10.64 -25.80 4.31
N SER A 178 -10.36 -24.60 3.80
CA SER A 178 -9.84 -24.35 2.44
C SER A 178 -8.36 -24.75 2.29
N GLU A 179 -7.61 -24.95 3.39
CA GLU A 179 -6.18 -25.23 3.34
C GLU A 179 -5.83 -26.47 2.51
N HIS A 180 -6.65 -27.52 2.58
CA HIS A 180 -6.44 -28.74 1.79
C HIS A 180 -6.55 -28.51 0.28
N PHE A 181 -7.41 -27.56 -0.14
CA PHE A 181 -7.54 -27.18 -1.54
C PHE A 181 -6.25 -26.52 -2.03
N TRP A 182 -5.75 -25.53 -1.29
CA TRP A 182 -4.51 -24.83 -1.64
C TRP A 182 -3.29 -25.73 -1.60
N GLU A 183 -3.16 -26.55 -0.55
CA GLU A 183 -2.09 -27.52 -0.40
C GLU A 183 -2.02 -28.48 -1.58
N SER A 184 -3.16 -29.01 -2.00
CA SER A 184 -3.24 -29.97 -3.12
C SER A 184 -2.83 -29.34 -4.45
N LEU A 185 -3.26 -28.11 -4.72
CA LEU A 185 -3.00 -27.45 -6.01
C LEU A 185 -1.60 -26.86 -6.13
N TYR A 186 -1.07 -26.30 -5.04
CA TYR A 186 0.06 -25.37 -5.14
C TYR A 186 1.36 -25.88 -4.54
N THR A 187 1.32 -26.97 -3.76
CA THR A 187 2.54 -27.63 -3.27
C THR A 187 3.51 -28.02 -4.40
N PRO A 188 3.06 -28.58 -5.55
CA PRO A 188 3.97 -28.94 -6.64
C PRO A 188 4.75 -27.76 -7.24
N MET A 189 4.17 -26.55 -7.18
CA MET A 189 4.78 -25.31 -7.66
C MET A 189 5.54 -24.54 -6.57
N ARG A 190 5.64 -25.10 -5.35
CA ARG A 190 6.17 -24.40 -4.16
C ARG A 190 5.45 -23.07 -3.88
N PHE A 191 4.15 -23.02 -4.19
CA PHE A 191 3.25 -21.87 -3.97
C PHE A 191 2.31 -22.08 -2.78
N PHE A 192 2.59 -23.10 -1.97
CA PHE A 192 1.96 -23.32 -0.68
C PHE A 192 3.05 -23.66 0.34
N TRP A 193 2.96 -23.07 1.53
CA TRP A 193 3.81 -23.44 2.66
C TRP A 193 3.04 -23.40 3.96
N ARG A 194 2.93 -24.56 4.62
CA ARG A 194 2.43 -24.68 5.98
C ARG A 194 3.58 -24.65 6.96
N THR A 195 3.49 -23.77 7.96
CA THR A 195 4.48 -23.69 9.03
C THR A 195 4.42 -24.95 9.91
N PRO A 196 5.57 -25.56 10.30
CA PRO A 196 5.59 -26.85 11.01
C PRO A 196 4.94 -26.88 12.40
N HIS A 197 4.73 -25.72 13.04
CA HIS A 197 4.29 -25.64 14.44
C HIS A 197 3.10 -24.70 14.67
N ASP A 198 3.11 -23.53 14.03
CA ASP A 198 2.07 -22.52 14.23
C ASP A 198 0.81 -22.79 13.38
N GLY A 199 0.88 -23.71 12.41
CA GLY A 199 -0.24 -24.07 11.54
C GLY A 199 -0.62 -23.00 10.50
N VAL A 200 0.08 -21.86 10.49
CA VAL A 200 -0.10 -20.80 9.48
C VAL A 200 0.25 -21.34 8.11
N CYS A 201 -0.64 -21.13 7.14
CA CYS A 201 -0.44 -21.47 5.74
C CYS A 201 -0.24 -20.20 4.92
N PHE A 202 0.87 -20.13 4.20
CA PHE A 202 1.19 -19.08 3.25
C PHE A 202 0.94 -19.58 1.83
N VAL A 203 0.30 -18.75 1.01
CA VAL A 203 -0.15 -19.13 -0.33
C VAL A 203 0.28 -18.09 -1.36
N ARG A 204 0.73 -18.55 -2.52
CA ARG A 204 1.04 -17.72 -3.71
C ARG A 204 0.05 -18.03 -4.81
N MET A 205 -0.69 -17.02 -5.28
CA MET A 205 -1.55 -17.16 -6.45
C MET A 205 -0.70 -17.35 -7.72
N PRO A 206 -0.88 -18.46 -8.46
CA PRO A 206 -0.04 -18.73 -9.62
C PRO A 206 -0.29 -17.75 -10.76
N VAL A 207 -1.54 -17.30 -10.94
CA VAL A 207 -1.97 -16.45 -12.06
C VAL A 207 -1.58 -14.97 -11.89
N GLU A 208 -1.09 -14.57 -10.71
CA GLU A 208 -0.86 -13.17 -10.34
C GLU A 208 0.61 -12.76 -10.34
N ASN A 209 0.87 -11.48 -10.62
CA ASN A 209 2.21 -10.88 -10.65
C ASN A 209 2.25 -9.43 -10.12
N ASP A 210 1.32 -9.09 -9.23
CA ASP A 210 1.23 -7.80 -8.54
C ASP A 210 1.82 -7.81 -7.13
N VAL A 211 1.99 -9.00 -6.56
CA VAL A 211 2.35 -9.24 -5.16
C VAL A 211 3.65 -8.53 -4.73
N GLU A 212 4.72 -8.67 -5.51
CA GLU A 212 6.02 -8.11 -5.16
C GLU A 212 6.02 -6.58 -5.16
N TYR A 213 5.34 -5.93 -6.12
CA TYR A 213 5.27 -4.47 -6.13
C TYR A 213 4.32 -3.96 -5.03
N LEU A 214 3.28 -4.72 -4.70
CA LEU A 214 2.36 -4.41 -3.60
C LEU A 214 3.06 -4.53 -2.25
N PHE A 215 3.97 -5.49 -2.07
CA PHE A 215 4.83 -5.57 -0.89
C PHE A 215 5.66 -4.29 -0.70
N VAL A 216 6.31 -3.81 -1.77
CA VAL A 216 7.09 -2.56 -1.74
C VAL A 216 6.18 -1.35 -1.50
N GLU A 217 4.99 -1.33 -2.08
CA GLU A 217 3.99 -0.28 -1.83
C GLU A 217 3.53 -0.26 -0.36
N SER A 218 3.30 -1.44 0.23
CA SER A 218 2.94 -1.59 1.64
C SER A 218 4.06 -1.08 2.56
N LEU A 219 5.30 -1.49 2.30
CA LEU A 219 6.50 -1.01 2.98
C LEU A 219 6.61 0.51 2.92
N TYR A 220 6.49 1.08 1.72
CA TYR A 220 6.60 2.52 1.51
C TYR A 220 5.53 3.30 2.28
N TYR A 221 4.27 2.86 2.25
CA TYR A 221 3.20 3.56 2.95
C TYR A 221 3.26 3.42 4.46
N ALA A 222 3.69 2.27 4.99
CA ALA A 222 3.94 2.09 6.42
C ALA A 222 5.13 2.95 6.90
N TRP A 223 6.19 3.07 6.08
CA TRP A 223 7.30 3.99 6.37
C TRP A 223 6.82 5.44 6.36
N GLN A 224 6.09 5.87 5.32
CA GLN A 224 5.54 7.22 5.23
C GLN A 224 4.65 7.56 6.44
N ALA A 225 3.87 6.60 6.93
CA ALA A 225 2.96 6.78 8.06
C ALA A 225 3.69 6.91 9.40
N THR A 226 4.82 6.21 9.57
CA THR A 226 5.50 6.10 10.86
C THR A 226 6.77 6.94 10.97
N GLY A 227 7.37 7.32 9.84
CA GLY A 227 8.68 7.98 9.81
C GLY A 227 9.82 7.14 10.38
N ASP A 228 9.62 5.82 10.50
CA ASP A 228 10.60 4.91 11.09
C ASP A 228 11.64 4.47 10.05
N ASP A 229 12.68 5.29 9.90
CA ASP A 229 13.78 5.03 8.97
C ASP A 229 14.54 3.73 9.29
N GLU A 230 14.65 3.34 10.56
CA GLU A 230 15.41 2.14 10.94
C GLU A 230 14.65 0.86 10.56
N TRP A 231 13.34 0.83 10.82
CA TRP A 231 12.48 -0.27 10.36
C TRP A 231 12.46 -0.37 8.83
N MET A 232 12.37 0.76 8.13
CA MET A 232 12.42 0.79 6.67
C MET A 232 13.74 0.25 6.14
N LYS A 233 14.89 0.71 6.69
CA LYS A 233 16.23 0.24 6.31
C LYS A 233 16.38 -1.27 6.47
N ALA A 234 15.89 -1.81 7.58
CA ALA A 234 15.91 -3.25 7.87
C ALA A 234 15.05 -4.09 6.89
N SER A 235 14.19 -3.44 6.10
CA SER A 235 13.30 -4.08 5.12
C SER A 235 13.79 -3.97 3.67
N LEU A 236 14.80 -3.14 3.39
CA LEU A 236 15.25 -2.83 2.03
C LEU A 236 15.75 -4.05 1.26
N ASP A 237 16.49 -4.95 1.90
CA ASP A 237 17.01 -6.14 1.22
C ASP A 237 15.90 -7.11 0.81
N ALA A 238 14.83 -7.21 1.61
CA ALA A 238 13.65 -7.98 1.26
C ALA A 238 12.91 -7.34 0.07
N ALA A 239 12.76 -6.02 0.07
CA ALA A 239 12.16 -5.27 -1.04
C ALA A 239 12.96 -5.44 -2.34
N ILE A 240 14.29 -5.39 -2.27
CA ILE A 240 15.16 -5.63 -3.43
C ILE A 240 14.94 -7.05 -3.96
N ARG A 241 15.01 -8.07 -3.11
CA ARG A 241 14.79 -9.46 -3.55
C ARG A 241 13.41 -9.67 -4.19
N ALA A 242 12.36 -9.04 -3.63
CA ALA A 242 11.03 -9.08 -4.22
C ALA A 242 11.02 -8.49 -5.63
N MET A 243 11.62 -7.31 -5.81
CA MET A 243 11.67 -6.66 -7.12
C MET A 243 12.56 -7.41 -8.13
N GLU A 244 13.63 -8.09 -7.67
CA GLU A 244 14.44 -8.96 -8.53
C GLU A 244 13.67 -10.21 -8.95
N TYR A 245 12.94 -10.87 -8.05
CA TYR A 245 12.14 -12.05 -8.35
C TYR A 245 11.19 -11.82 -9.53
N SER A 246 10.47 -10.69 -9.57
CA SER A 246 9.55 -10.35 -10.68
C SER A 246 10.22 -10.26 -12.06
N VAL A 247 11.54 -10.05 -12.13
CA VAL A 247 12.29 -9.92 -13.40
C VAL A 247 13.27 -11.06 -13.66
N THR A 248 13.44 -11.99 -12.70
CA THR A 248 14.28 -13.18 -12.86
C THR A 248 13.49 -14.47 -13.02
N ASP A 249 12.30 -14.56 -12.43
CA ASP A 249 11.47 -15.75 -12.49
C ASP A 249 10.78 -15.90 -13.87
N PRO A 250 10.87 -17.06 -14.54
CA PRO A 250 10.33 -17.25 -15.89
C PRO A 250 8.79 -17.28 -15.96
N LEU A 251 8.09 -17.48 -14.85
CA LEU A 251 6.63 -17.36 -14.76
C LEU A 251 6.21 -15.89 -14.63
N ARG A 252 7.09 -15.04 -14.10
CA ARG A 252 6.81 -13.61 -13.84
C ARG A 252 7.34 -12.68 -14.92
N TYR A 253 8.40 -13.05 -15.63
CA TYR A 253 9.04 -12.16 -16.60
C TYR A 253 8.94 -12.68 -18.03
N SER A 254 8.42 -11.83 -18.92
CA SER A 254 8.44 -12.05 -20.36
C SER A 254 9.82 -11.72 -20.91
N ARG A 255 10.54 -12.72 -21.43
CA ARG A 255 11.75 -12.46 -22.23
C ARG A 255 11.41 -11.75 -23.55
N LYS A 256 10.25 -12.06 -24.13
CA LYS A 256 9.79 -11.50 -25.41
C LYS A 256 9.58 -9.99 -25.33
N TYR A 257 8.87 -9.53 -24.31
CA TYR A 257 8.57 -8.10 -24.12
C TYR A 257 9.54 -7.41 -23.17
N SER A 258 10.32 -8.17 -22.42
CA SER A 258 11.14 -7.67 -21.32
C SER A 258 10.29 -6.88 -20.33
N LEU A 259 9.16 -7.45 -19.94
CA LEU A 259 8.13 -6.88 -19.07
C LEU A 259 7.60 -7.97 -18.14
N LEU A 260 6.93 -7.58 -17.05
CA LEU A 260 6.19 -8.51 -16.22
C LEU A 260 5.03 -9.11 -17.02
N LYS A 261 4.78 -10.40 -16.81
CA LYS A 261 3.69 -11.15 -17.44
C LYS A 261 2.84 -11.89 -16.42
N ARG A 262 1.59 -12.14 -16.80
CA ARG A 262 0.66 -12.98 -16.04
C ARG A 262 -0.29 -13.75 -16.97
N ALA A 263 -1.02 -14.72 -16.40
CA ALA A 263 -2.13 -15.36 -17.09
C ALA A 263 -3.24 -14.33 -17.39
N TYR A 264 -4.16 -14.67 -18.29
CA TYR A 264 -5.22 -13.74 -18.67
C TYR A 264 -6.34 -13.71 -17.62
N THR A 265 -6.41 -12.62 -16.86
CA THR A 265 -7.38 -12.36 -15.78
C THR A 265 -8.17 -11.07 -16.07
N ILE A 266 -9.38 -10.88 -15.55
CA ILE A 266 -10.00 -9.53 -15.58
C ILE A 266 -9.18 -8.62 -14.68
N ASP A 267 -8.47 -7.65 -15.27
CA ASP A 267 -7.55 -6.77 -14.54
C ASP A 267 -6.71 -7.54 -13.49
N THR A 268 -6.73 -7.15 -12.21
CA THR A 268 -6.03 -7.81 -11.10
C THR A 268 -6.83 -8.97 -10.47
N TRP A 269 -7.70 -9.68 -11.18
CA TRP A 269 -8.39 -10.85 -10.63
C TRP A 269 -7.44 -12.03 -10.38
N ASP A 270 -7.84 -12.90 -9.46
CA ASP A 270 -7.08 -14.05 -8.97
C ASP A 270 -7.39 -15.36 -9.72
N PHE A 271 -8.25 -15.31 -10.74
CA PHE A 271 -8.57 -16.44 -11.61
C PHE A 271 -8.66 -16.07 -13.10
N VAL A 272 -8.43 -17.08 -13.93
CA VAL A 272 -8.51 -17.00 -15.39
C VAL A 272 -9.91 -17.30 -15.92
N SER A 273 -10.12 -16.97 -17.19
CA SER A 273 -11.38 -17.25 -17.89
C SER A 273 -11.64 -18.74 -18.07
N THR A 274 -12.88 -19.12 -18.38
CA THR A 274 -13.26 -20.51 -18.69
C THR A 274 -12.48 -21.09 -19.88
N PHE A 275 -11.98 -20.26 -20.79
CA PHE A 275 -11.13 -20.69 -21.90
C PHE A 275 -9.74 -21.16 -21.46
N ASP A 276 -9.30 -20.80 -20.26
CA ASP A 276 -7.96 -21.09 -19.74
C ASP A 276 -7.99 -21.96 -18.47
N THR A 277 -9.17 -22.38 -18.01
CA THR A 277 -9.27 -23.26 -16.84
C THR A 277 -8.58 -24.59 -17.08
N ILE A 278 -7.93 -25.12 -16.03
CA ILE A 278 -7.30 -26.44 -16.03
C ILE A 278 -8.18 -27.36 -15.21
N ASP A 279 -8.72 -28.43 -15.82
CA ASP A 279 -9.70 -29.32 -15.19
C ASP A 279 -10.90 -28.58 -14.57
N GLY A 280 -11.29 -27.47 -15.20
CA GLY A 280 -12.36 -26.59 -14.68
C GLY A 280 -11.95 -25.77 -13.45
N ILE A 281 -10.66 -25.61 -13.17
CA ILE A 281 -10.15 -24.76 -12.07
C ILE A 281 -9.49 -23.52 -12.69
N GLY A 282 -10.00 -22.33 -12.33
CA GLY A 282 -9.51 -21.04 -12.83
C GLY A 282 -8.34 -20.45 -12.03
N LEU A 283 -7.94 -21.10 -10.95
CA LEU A 283 -6.93 -20.62 -10.00
C LEU A 283 -5.54 -21.25 -10.25
N CYS A 284 -5.34 -21.87 -11.42
CA CYS A 284 -4.16 -22.68 -11.73
C CYS A 284 -3.42 -22.17 -12.97
N ILE A 285 -2.16 -22.54 -13.06
CA ILE A 285 -1.36 -22.43 -14.29
C ILE A 285 -0.74 -23.79 -14.62
N SER A 286 -0.38 -23.99 -15.88
CA SER A 286 0.31 -25.14 -16.41
C SER A 286 1.42 -24.68 -17.38
N PRO A 287 2.28 -25.59 -17.87
CA PRO A 287 3.22 -25.27 -18.94
C PRO A 287 2.57 -24.72 -20.22
N ASP A 288 1.28 -25.01 -20.45
CA ASP A 288 0.50 -24.54 -21.61
C ASP A 288 -0.27 -23.24 -21.35
N THR A 289 -0.14 -22.66 -20.14
CA THR A 289 -0.78 -21.38 -19.83
C THR A 289 -0.24 -20.27 -20.73
N ARG A 290 -1.16 -19.55 -21.36
CA ARG A 290 -0.83 -18.43 -22.24
C ARG A 290 -0.68 -17.16 -21.42
N PHE A 291 0.55 -16.67 -21.35
CA PHE A 291 0.89 -15.45 -20.63
C PHE A 291 0.88 -14.22 -21.54
N GLY A 292 0.88 -13.04 -20.93
CA GLY A 292 1.09 -11.77 -21.62
C GLY A 292 1.33 -10.64 -20.64
N GLY A 293 1.72 -9.49 -21.20
CA GLY A 293 1.95 -8.28 -20.42
C GLY A 293 0.62 -7.65 -20.04
N MET A 294 0.24 -7.75 -18.77
CA MET A 294 -0.86 -6.97 -18.20
C MET A 294 -0.29 -5.62 -17.75
N PHE A 295 -0.87 -4.51 -18.23
CA PHE A 295 -0.25 -3.19 -18.04
C PHE A 295 -0.25 -2.73 -16.58
N GLY A 296 -1.27 -3.09 -15.81
CA GLY A 296 -1.40 -2.80 -14.38
C GLY A 296 -0.26 -3.37 -13.53
N ASP A 297 0.26 -4.55 -13.84
CA ASP A 297 1.46 -5.09 -13.17
C ASP A 297 2.68 -4.23 -13.43
N ASN A 298 2.83 -3.80 -14.68
CA ASN A 298 4.01 -3.10 -15.14
C ASN A 298 4.01 -1.63 -14.69
N THR A 299 2.86 -0.95 -14.66
CA THR A 299 2.76 0.39 -14.06
C THR A 299 2.95 0.32 -12.54
N GLY A 300 2.44 -0.73 -11.88
CA GLY A 300 2.65 -0.98 -10.45
C GLY A 300 4.12 -1.20 -10.12
N TYR A 301 4.78 -2.10 -10.86
CA TYR A 301 6.20 -2.40 -10.71
C TYR A 301 7.09 -1.17 -10.97
N ALA A 302 6.79 -0.37 -12.00
CA ALA A 302 7.52 0.86 -12.27
C ALA A 302 7.40 1.87 -11.12
N MET A 303 6.20 2.06 -10.56
CA MET A 303 6.00 2.92 -9.40
C MET A 303 6.72 2.38 -8.14
N ALA A 304 6.70 1.06 -7.94
CA ALA A 304 7.44 0.43 -6.83
C ALA A 304 8.95 0.61 -6.97
N CYS A 305 9.50 0.61 -8.19
CA CYS A 305 10.90 0.93 -8.42
C CYS A 305 11.25 2.36 -7.95
N GLU A 306 10.38 3.34 -8.22
CA GLU A 306 10.59 4.72 -7.77
C GLU A 306 10.52 4.85 -6.24
N ARG A 307 9.53 4.20 -5.61
CA ARG A 307 9.38 4.16 -4.15
C ARG A 307 10.56 3.50 -3.47
N LEU A 308 11.02 2.38 -4.02
CA LEU A 308 12.20 1.67 -3.51
C LEU A 308 13.45 2.55 -3.66
N ALA A 309 13.61 3.26 -4.77
CA ALA A 309 14.72 4.19 -4.95
C ALA A 309 14.71 5.32 -3.91
N GLU A 310 13.55 5.90 -3.60
CA GLU A 310 13.43 6.92 -2.55
C GLU A 310 13.83 6.38 -1.17
N MET A 311 13.35 5.19 -0.82
CA MET A 311 13.72 4.50 0.42
C MET A 311 15.23 4.18 0.48
N LEU A 312 15.82 3.74 -0.64
CA LEU A 312 17.27 3.48 -0.76
C LEU A 312 18.08 4.76 -0.62
N GLU A 313 17.66 5.87 -1.24
CA GLU A 313 18.29 7.19 -1.08
C GLU A 313 18.25 7.66 0.37
N ARG A 314 17.11 7.49 1.05
CA ARG A 314 16.97 7.78 2.49
C ARG A 314 17.95 6.96 3.34
N ALA A 315 18.21 5.72 2.95
CA ALA A 315 19.17 4.83 3.58
C ALA A 315 20.64 5.07 3.18
N GLY A 316 20.92 6.00 2.26
CA GLY A 316 22.26 6.26 1.74
C GLY A 316 22.75 5.30 0.65
N ARG A 317 21.89 4.38 0.16
CA ARG A 317 22.18 3.37 -0.87
C ARG A 317 21.96 3.91 -2.29
N ARG A 318 22.68 4.99 -2.63
CA ARG A 318 22.43 5.80 -3.85
C ARG A 318 22.60 5.05 -5.17
N GLU A 319 23.59 4.17 -5.28
CA GLU A 319 23.84 3.41 -6.51
C GLU A 319 22.68 2.46 -6.84
N GLU A 320 22.18 1.75 -5.81
CA GLU A 320 21.02 0.87 -5.95
C GLU A 320 19.75 1.68 -6.26
N ALA A 321 19.58 2.84 -5.64
CA ALA A 321 18.47 3.74 -5.96
C ALA A 321 18.47 4.16 -7.43
N GLN A 322 19.63 4.57 -7.97
CA GLN A 322 19.77 4.92 -9.38
C GLN A 322 19.42 3.75 -10.30
N ARG A 323 19.86 2.53 -9.95
CA ARG A 323 19.52 1.30 -10.69
C ARG A 323 18.01 1.09 -10.77
N PHE A 324 17.29 1.24 -9.66
CA PHE A 324 15.83 1.07 -9.64
C PHE A 324 15.11 2.21 -10.37
N ARG A 325 15.57 3.47 -10.27
CA ARG A 325 15.02 4.57 -11.08
C ARG A 325 15.12 4.25 -12.57
N GLN A 326 16.30 3.84 -13.03
CA GLN A 326 16.49 3.45 -14.43
C GLN A 326 15.58 2.28 -14.82
N ARG A 327 15.52 1.24 -13.99
CA ARG A 327 14.64 0.08 -14.25
C ARG A 327 13.17 0.48 -14.39
N GLY A 328 12.66 1.36 -13.54
CA GLY A 328 11.29 1.87 -13.62
C GLY A 328 11.03 2.65 -14.91
N THR A 329 11.99 3.45 -15.36
CA THR A 329 11.95 4.12 -16.68
C THR A 329 11.91 3.11 -17.82
N ASP A 330 12.82 2.13 -17.83
CA ASP A 330 12.89 1.13 -18.90
C ASP A 330 11.61 0.30 -19.00
N ILE A 331 11.00 -0.09 -17.87
CA ILE A 331 9.71 -0.80 -17.84
C ILE A 331 8.61 0.06 -18.45
N ARG A 332 8.50 1.34 -18.08
CA ARG A 332 7.51 2.26 -18.66
C ARG A 332 7.68 2.43 -20.16
N GLU A 333 8.91 2.63 -20.64
CA GLU A 333 9.19 2.79 -22.08
C GLU A 333 8.80 1.54 -22.88
N ARG A 334 9.15 0.35 -22.39
CA ARG A 334 8.77 -0.92 -23.01
C ARG A 334 7.26 -1.15 -22.99
N LEU A 335 6.61 -0.86 -21.87
CA LEU A 335 5.15 -0.97 -21.74
C LEU A 335 4.44 -0.03 -22.72
N ASN A 336 4.85 1.24 -22.78
CA ASN A 336 4.28 2.22 -23.68
C ASN A 336 4.36 1.77 -25.14
N ARG A 337 5.45 1.11 -25.54
CA ARG A 337 5.63 0.62 -26.91
C ARG A 337 4.60 -0.42 -27.32
N ILE A 338 4.16 -1.29 -26.40
CA ILE A 338 3.31 -2.44 -26.74
C ILE A 338 1.84 -2.26 -26.35
N ALA A 339 1.57 -1.49 -25.29
CA ALA A 339 0.24 -1.43 -24.68
C ALA A 339 -0.43 -0.06 -24.79
N TRP A 340 0.31 1.03 -25.01
CA TRP A 340 -0.31 2.36 -25.08
C TRP A 340 -1.06 2.57 -26.41
N LYS A 341 -2.36 2.86 -26.33
CA LYS A 341 -3.24 3.04 -27.49
C LYS A 341 -3.47 4.50 -27.90
N GLY A 342 -2.84 5.46 -27.21
CA GLY A 342 -3.08 6.89 -27.39
C GLY A 342 -4.21 7.46 -26.52
N THR A 343 -5.11 6.60 -26.03
CA THR A 343 -6.25 6.97 -25.19
C THR A 343 -6.23 6.30 -23.81
N HIS A 344 -5.75 5.06 -23.75
CA HIS A 344 -5.62 4.22 -22.57
C HIS A 344 -4.55 3.14 -22.85
N PHE A 345 -4.18 2.38 -21.82
CA PHE A 345 -3.41 1.15 -21.99
C PHE A 345 -4.35 -0.02 -22.29
N GLN A 346 -3.98 -0.82 -23.31
CA GLN A 346 -4.59 -2.12 -23.56
C GLN A 346 -4.40 -3.03 -22.35
N HIS A 347 -5.49 -3.69 -21.94
CA HIS A 347 -5.55 -4.50 -20.72
C HIS A 347 -4.48 -5.59 -20.66
N HIS A 348 -4.35 -6.40 -21.70
CA HIS A 348 -3.39 -7.50 -21.77
C HIS A 348 -2.84 -7.65 -23.19
N VAL A 349 -1.52 -7.79 -23.29
CA VAL A 349 -0.81 -8.02 -24.56
C VAL A 349 -0.21 -9.42 -24.55
N SER A 350 -0.87 -10.36 -25.23
CA SER A 350 -0.52 -11.79 -25.28
C SER A 350 0.89 -12.03 -25.80
N GLU A 351 1.64 -12.98 -25.21
CA GLU A 351 2.88 -13.51 -25.80
C GLU A 351 2.61 -14.32 -27.09
N GLU A 352 1.38 -14.83 -27.26
CA GLU A 352 0.94 -15.66 -28.37
C GLU A 352 -0.24 -15.00 -29.11
N PRO A 353 0.00 -14.02 -30.00
CA PRO A 353 -1.06 -13.23 -30.62
C PRO A 353 -1.89 -14.00 -31.66
N THR A 354 -1.43 -15.19 -32.08
CA THR A 354 -2.15 -16.06 -33.02
C THR A 354 -3.30 -16.81 -32.37
N PHE A 355 -3.26 -16.97 -31.04
CA PHE A 355 -4.38 -17.52 -30.28
C PHE A 355 -5.30 -16.38 -29.84
N GLN A 356 -6.60 -16.52 -30.14
CA GLN A 356 -7.60 -15.53 -29.76
C GLN A 356 -8.70 -16.21 -28.94
N ARG A 357 -9.01 -15.59 -27.80
CA ARG A 357 -10.17 -15.97 -26.99
C ARG A 357 -11.37 -15.24 -27.59
N ASP A 358 -12.46 -15.96 -27.80
CA ASP A 358 -13.69 -15.31 -28.22
C ASP A 358 -14.46 -14.83 -26.99
N PHE A 359 -14.04 -13.70 -26.41
CA PHE A 359 -14.78 -13.05 -25.32
C PHE A 359 -16.01 -12.27 -25.79
N GLY A 360 -16.28 -12.26 -27.11
CA GLY A 360 -17.40 -11.51 -27.70
C GLY A 360 -17.25 -9.99 -27.65
N VAL A 361 -16.01 -9.49 -27.48
CA VAL A 361 -15.69 -8.05 -27.44
C VAL A 361 -14.35 -7.78 -28.13
N ASN A 362 -14.13 -6.54 -28.54
CA ASN A 362 -12.82 -6.09 -28.98
C ASN A 362 -11.95 -5.72 -27.77
N GLU A 363 -11.11 -6.65 -27.33
CA GLU A 363 -10.21 -6.48 -26.17
C GLU A 363 -9.27 -5.27 -26.33
N THR A 364 -8.94 -4.87 -27.56
CA THR A 364 -8.03 -3.75 -27.81
C THR A 364 -8.66 -2.37 -27.59
N GLU A 365 -9.98 -2.31 -27.45
CA GLU A 365 -10.76 -1.12 -27.15
C GLU A 365 -11.28 -1.10 -25.71
N GLN A 366 -11.07 -2.19 -24.96
CA GLN A 366 -11.51 -2.28 -23.57
C GLN A 366 -10.66 -1.39 -22.66
N VAL A 367 -11.35 -0.63 -21.83
CA VAL A 367 -10.78 0.18 -20.75
C VAL A 367 -10.94 -0.59 -19.45
N SER A 368 -9.83 -1.05 -18.87
CA SER A 368 -9.84 -1.69 -17.56
C SER A 368 -9.50 -0.72 -16.42
N LEU A 369 -9.96 -1.07 -15.22
CA LEU A 369 -9.74 -0.45 -13.92
C LEU A 369 -8.32 0.06 -13.70
N SER A 370 -7.30 -0.71 -14.08
CA SER A 370 -5.90 -0.35 -13.87
C SER A 370 -5.50 0.95 -14.60
N ASN A 371 -6.27 1.43 -15.57
CA ASN A 371 -6.04 2.74 -16.19
C ASN A 371 -6.29 3.87 -15.17
N ALA A 372 -7.34 3.78 -14.36
CA ALA A 372 -7.59 4.70 -13.26
C ALA A 372 -6.49 4.60 -12.19
N TYR A 373 -6.06 3.38 -11.82
CA TYR A 373 -4.93 3.23 -10.89
C TYR A 373 -3.63 3.85 -11.42
N SER A 374 -3.40 3.78 -12.73
CA SER A 374 -2.18 4.30 -13.36
C SER A 374 -2.03 5.82 -13.20
N LEU A 375 -3.13 6.55 -12.97
CA LEU A 375 -3.10 7.98 -12.64
C LEU A 375 -2.29 8.27 -11.35
N ASN A 376 -2.17 7.30 -10.44
CA ASN A 376 -1.40 7.39 -9.20
C ASN A 376 -0.02 6.71 -9.31
N ARG A 377 0.43 6.34 -10.52
CA ARG A 377 1.66 5.55 -10.75
C ARG A 377 2.67 6.26 -11.66
N ASN A 378 2.68 7.59 -11.61
CA ASN A 378 3.64 8.44 -12.32
C ASN A 378 3.77 8.10 -13.83
N ILE A 379 2.64 7.84 -14.48
CA ILE A 379 2.54 7.90 -15.94
C ILE A 379 2.68 9.35 -16.41
N SER A 380 2.89 9.57 -17.71
CA SER A 380 3.08 10.93 -18.22
C SER A 380 1.82 11.80 -18.02
N HIS A 381 2.00 13.12 -18.02
CA HIS A 381 0.87 14.04 -17.93
C HIS A 381 -0.09 13.85 -19.11
N GLU A 382 0.45 13.67 -20.33
CA GLU A 382 -0.34 13.43 -21.54
C GLU A 382 -1.15 12.14 -21.43
N GLN A 383 -0.56 11.07 -20.90
CA GLN A 383 -1.26 9.81 -20.65
C GLN A 383 -2.37 9.99 -19.61
N SER A 384 -2.09 10.72 -18.53
CA SER A 384 -3.09 11.04 -17.50
C SER A 384 -4.29 11.79 -18.09
N VAL A 385 -4.03 12.83 -18.88
CA VAL A 385 -5.08 13.61 -19.56
C VAL A 385 -5.87 12.74 -20.54
N ALA A 386 -5.19 11.89 -21.31
CA ALA A 386 -5.84 11.00 -22.28
C ALA A 386 -6.77 9.99 -21.57
N ILE A 387 -6.32 9.37 -20.48
CA ILE A 387 -7.12 8.44 -19.66
C ILE A 387 -8.33 9.16 -19.06
N ILE A 388 -8.15 10.33 -18.45
CA ILE A 388 -9.26 11.12 -17.89
C ILE A 388 -10.29 11.46 -18.97
N ARG A 389 -9.84 11.88 -20.16
CA ARG A 389 -10.74 12.14 -21.30
C ARG A 389 -11.47 10.87 -21.77
N THR A 390 -10.83 9.70 -21.66
CA THR A 390 -11.47 8.42 -21.96
C THR A 390 -12.62 8.13 -20.99
N TYR A 391 -12.41 8.29 -19.68
CA TYR A 391 -13.47 8.13 -18.68
C TYR A 391 -14.59 9.18 -18.83
N GLN A 392 -14.25 10.43 -19.15
CA GLN A 392 -15.25 11.48 -19.45
C GLN A 392 -16.12 11.11 -20.66
N ARG A 393 -15.52 10.59 -21.75
CA ARG A 393 -16.30 10.10 -22.90
C ARG A 393 -17.15 8.90 -22.55
N LEU A 394 -16.62 7.95 -21.75
CA LEU A 394 -17.39 6.79 -21.31
C LEU A 394 -18.65 7.24 -20.59
N ARG A 395 -18.53 8.13 -19.60
CA ARG A 395 -19.68 8.71 -18.87
C ARG A 395 -20.78 9.23 -19.79
N ASP A 396 -20.43 9.83 -20.93
CA ASP A 396 -21.38 10.40 -21.88
C ASP A 396 -22.02 9.33 -22.82
N THR A 397 -21.44 8.13 -22.89
CA THR A 397 -21.86 7.04 -23.79
C THR A 397 -22.44 5.82 -23.07
N LEU A 398 -22.41 5.81 -21.74
CA LEU A 398 -22.85 4.66 -20.97
C LEU A 398 -24.34 4.38 -21.11
N PRO A 399 -24.75 3.10 -21.05
CA PRO A 399 -26.16 2.72 -21.04
C PRO A 399 -26.93 3.41 -19.90
N PRO A 400 -28.21 3.78 -20.10
CA PRO A 400 -29.07 4.25 -19.03
C PRO A 400 -29.08 3.27 -17.84
N GLY A 401 -28.94 3.81 -16.63
CA GLY A 401 -28.88 3.01 -15.40
C GLY A 401 -27.48 2.56 -14.97
N SER A 402 -26.44 2.91 -15.73
CA SER A 402 -25.04 2.69 -15.33
C SER A 402 -24.71 3.46 -14.03
N PRO A 403 -24.05 2.84 -13.04
CA PRO A 403 -23.72 3.49 -11.76
C PRO A 403 -22.61 4.54 -11.89
N GLY A 404 -21.86 4.53 -12.99
CA GLY A 404 -20.80 5.50 -13.31
C GLY A 404 -19.82 4.93 -14.33
N GLU A 405 -18.82 5.72 -14.71
CA GLU A 405 -17.76 5.38 -15.67
C GLU A 405 -16.65 4.46 -15.15
N TRP A 406 -16.79 3.98 -13.92
CA TRP A 406 -15.77 3.26 -13.18
C TRP A 406 -16.08 1.75 -13.12
N TYR A 407 -15.86 1.05 -14.24
CA TYR A 407 -15.99 -0.42 -14.34
C TYR A 407 -14.65 -1.12 -14.13
N MET A 408 -14.68 -2.40 -13.72
CA MET A 408 -13.47 -3.23 -13.73
C MET A 408 -12.92 -3.42 -15.14
N ILE A 409 -13.79 -3.62 -16.11
CA ILE A 409 -13.45 -3.57 -17.54
C ILE A 409 -14.67 -3.20 -18.38
N TYR A 410 -14.50 -2.29 -19.34
CA TYR A 410 -15.58 -1.84 -20.22
C TYR A 410 -15.11 -1.73 -21.68
N PRO A 411 -15.90 -2.20 -22.68
CA PRO A 411 -17.14 -2.97 -22.54
C PRO A 411 -16.93 -4.28 -21.77
N PRO A 412 -17.94 -4.80 -21.06
CA PRO A 412 -17.80 -6.07 -20.34
C PRO A 412 -17.65 -7.22 -21.34
N PHE A 413 -16.84 -8.22 -20.99
CA PHE A 413 -16.79 -9.50 -21.71
C PHE A 413 -18.17 -10.14 -21.80
N ALA A 414 -18.58 -10.50 -23.02
CA ALA A 414 -19.88 -11.11 -23.29
C ALA A 414 -19.92 -12.61 -22.95
N ARG A 415 -18.74 -13.24 -22.87
CA ARG A 415 -18.56 -14.66 -22.55
C ARG A 415 -17.19 -14.95 -21.97
N GLY A 416 -16.98 -16.15 -21.43
CA GLY A 416 -15.71 -16.61 -20.85
C GLY A 416 -15.59 -16.42 -19.33
N TRP A 417 -16.57 -15.74 -18.72
CA TRP A 417 -16.54 -15.33 -17.31
C TRP A 417 -17.84 -15.63 -16.55
N GLU A 418 -18.82 -16.22 -17.22
CA GLU A 418 -20.19 -16.43 -16.72
C GLU A 418 -20.24 -17.34 -15.48
N ARG A 419 -19.21 -18.18 -15.30
CA ARG A 419 -19.06 -19.02 -14.10
C ARG A 419 -18.71 -18.21 -12.85
N HIS A 420 -18.03 -17.07 -13.04
CA HIS A 420 -17.45 -16.29 -11.94
C HIS A 420 -18.30 -15.07 -11.60
N SER A 421 -18.82 -14.39 -12.61
CA SER A 421 -19.67 -13.22 -12.41
C SER A 421 -20.63 -13.03 -13.58
N PRO A 422 -21.88 -12.62 -13.31
CA PRO A 422 -22.79 -12.17 -14.36
C PRO A 422 -22.24 -10.96 -15.13
N LEU A 423 -22.76 -10.76 -16.34
CA LEU A 423 -22.47 -9.59 -17.15
C LEU A 423 -22.85 -8.32 -16.38
N TRP A 424 -21.96 -7.33 -16.34
CA TRP A 424 -22.10 -6.05 -15.59
C TRP A 424 -22.00 -6.14 -14.07
N GLU A 425 -21.78 -7.32 -13.50
CA GLU A 425 -21.66 -7.51 -12.04
C GLU A 425 -20.21 -7.59 -11.54
N TYR A 426 -19.25 -7.26 -12.42
CA TYR A 426 -17.85 -7.06 -12.07
C TYR A 426 -17.39 -5.62 -12.32
#